data_AF-A0A6N6NUC0-F1
#
_entry.id   AF-A0A6N6NUC0-F1
#
_cell.length_a   1.000
_cell.length_b   1.000
_cell.length_c   1.000
_cell.angle_alpha   90.00
_cell.angle_beta   90.00
_cell.angle_gamma   90.00
#
_symmetry.space_group_name_H-M   'P 1'
#
loop_
_entity.id
_entity.type
_entity.pdbx_description
1 polymer ?
#
loop_
_entity_poly.entity_id
_entity_poly.type
_entity_poly.pdbx_seq_one_letter_code
_entity_poly.pdbx_strand_id
1 'polypeptide(L)'
;MANIKSQKKRNITNEKAHQRNKACKSELKTAVRRVREAVAAGNGAEAYAAALAASRLLDKAASKGIIHKNQAANRKSGVMQLANTIVTDADRAAYVKPEPKKQEATGNKKAAKKAERKAALAAASAEKAKRREKQLKEEAAAKARKAKEAEEAAKAEAAEAEEAAE
;
A
#
# COMPACT_ATOMS: atom_id res chain seq x y z
N MET A 1 28.19 20.90 2.85
CA MET A 1 27.86 19.80 3.80
C MET A 1 26.96 20.37 4.88
N ALA A 2 25.78 19.78 5.12
CA ALA A 2 24.89 20.24 6.19
C ALA A 2 25.32 19.62 7.52
N ASN A 3 25.80 20.42 8.46
CA ASN A 3 26.33 19.90 9.72
C ASN A 3 25.24 19.83 10.81
N ILE A 4 24.28 20.75 10.78
CA ILE A 4 23.16 20.81 11.73
C ILE A 4 22.07 19.79 11.35
N LYS A 5 21.50 19.08 12.34
CA LYS A 5 20.46 18.05 12.16
C LYS A 5 19.25 18.56 11.34
N SER A 6 18.81 19.78 11.61
CA SER A 6 17.70 20.41 10.88
C SER A 6 18.01 20.63 9.41
N GLN A 7 19.24 21.05 9.08
CA GLN A 7 19.70 21.25 7.71
C GLN A 7 19.81 19.91 6.95
N LYS A 8 20.35 18.87 7.59
CA LYS A 8 20.38 17.51 7.01
C LYS A 8 18.97 17.03 6.64
N LYS A 9 17.98 17.26 7.52
CA LYS A 9 16.57 16.94 7.26
C LYS A 9 15.99 17.74 6.08
N ARG A 10 16.32 19.04 5.97
CA ARG A 10 15.89 19.89 4.85
C ARG A 10 16.47 19.39 3.53
N ASN A 11 17.75 19.04 3.48
CA ASN A 11 18.38 18.49 2.27
C ASN A 11 17.69 17.21 1.79
N ILE A 12 17.41 16.27 2.71
CA ILE A 12 16.70 15.03 2.36
C ILE A 12 15.30 15.31 1.82
N THR A 13 14.58 16.27 2.42
CA THR A 13 13.22 16.62 1.99
C THR A 13 13.23 17.33 0.63
N ASN A 14 14.18 18.23 0.43
CA ASN A 14 14.37 18.96 -0.82
C ASN A 14 14.71 18.01 -1.96
N GLU A 15 15.57 17.02 -1.74
CA GLU A 15 15.94 16.04 -2.77
C GLU A 15 14.72 15.22 -3.21
N LYS A 16 13.89 14.76 -2.25
CA LYS A 16 12.64 14.04 -2.56
C LYS A 16 11.69 14.90 -3.40
N ALA A 17 11.51 16.17 -3.03
CA ALA A 17 10.69 17.11 -3.78
C ALA A 17 11.28 17.40 -5.17
N HIS A 18 12.60 17.52 -5.27
CA HIS A 18 13.33 17.77 -6.50
C HIS A 18 13.13 16.63 -7.50
N GLN A 19 13.33 15.37 -7.08
CA GLN A 19 13.14 14.20 -7.96
C GLN A 19 11.70 14.10 -8.48
N ARG A 20 10.70 14.28 -7.60
CA ARG A 20 9.28 14.34 -8.00
C ARG A 20 9.02 15.45 -9.02
N ASN A 21 9.53 16.65 -8.75
CA ASN A 21 9.31 17.81 -9.62
C ASN A 21 10.03 17.63 -10.97
N LYS A 22 11.22 17.02 -10.98
CA LYS A 22 11.98 16.69 -12.19
C LYS A 22 11.18 15.75 -13.09
N ALA A 23 10.66 14.65 -12.54
CA ALA A 23 9.85 13.68 -13.28
C ALA A 23 8.56 14.30 -13.84
N CYS A 24 7.82 15.07 -13.04
CA CYS A 24 6.61 15.75 -13.51
C CYS A 24 6.94 16.80 -14.59
N LYS A 25 8.02 17.57 -14.42
CA LYS A 25 8.44 18.57 -15.43
C LYS A 25 8.84 17.92 -16.75
N SER A 26 9.54 16.77 -16.72
CA SER A 26 9.87 16.04 -17.94
C SER A 26 8.62 15.49 -18.63
N GLU A 27 7.68 14.94 -17.87
CA GLU A 27 6.40 14.45 -18.39
C GLU A 27 5.62 15.57 -19.10
N LEU A 28 5.54 16.75 -18.49
CA LEU A 28 4.89 17.92 -19.11
C LEU A 28 5.58 18.38 -20.39
N LYS A 29 6.91 18.29 -20.47
CA LYS A 29 7.64 18.63 -21.70
C LYS A 29 7.32 17.63 -22.81
N THR A 30 7.32 16.33 -22.49
CA THR A 30 6.96 15.27 -23.44
C THR A 30 5.52 15.41 -23.91
N ALA A 31 4.57 15.72 -23.02
CA ALA A 31 3.17 15.92 -23.39
C ALA A 31 2.99 17.07 -24.39
N VAL A 32 3.66 18.21 -24.16
CA VAL A 32 3.62 19.33 -25.10
C VAL A 32 4.31 18.98 -26.43
N ARG A 33 5.41 18.21 -26.38
CA ARG A 33 6.11 17.78 -27.60
C ARG A 33 5.22 16.90 -28.47
N ARG A 34 4.47 15.95 -27.89
CA ARG A 34 3.52 15.10 -28.63
C ARG A 34 2.46 15.90 -29.37
N VAL A 35 1.95 16.99 -28.77
CA VAL A 35 0.99 17.85 -29.48
C VAL A 35 1.66 18.51 -30.69
N ARG A 36 2.89 19.00 -30.55
CA ARG A 36 3.64 19.59 -31.68
C ARG A 36 3.92 18.57 -32.78
N GLU A 37 4.29 17.35 -32.41
CA GLU A 37 4.52 16.24 -33.34
C GLU A 37 3.23 15.89 -34.11
N ALA A 38 2.08 15.77 -33.42
CA ALA A 38 0.79 15.50 -34.05
C ALA A 38 0.33 16.63 -34.98
N VAL A 39 0.59 17.89 -34.60
CA VAL A 39 0.29 19.04 -35.46
C VAL A 39 1.19 19.09 -36.68
N ALA A 40 2.49 18.80 -36.53
CA ALA A 40 3.41 18.71 -37.66
C ALA A 40 3.04 17.57 -38.62
N ALA A 41 2.45 16.48 -38.10
CA ALA A 41 1.93 15.37 -38.91
C ALA A 41 0.57 15.66 -39.58
N GLY A 42 -0.08 16.78 -39.26
CA GLY A 42 -1.39 17.15 -39.83
C GLY A 42 -2.57 16.30 -39.33
N ASN A 43 -2.41 15.54 -38.25
CA ASN A 43 -3.46 14.68 -37.72
C ASN A 43 -4.33 15.44 -36.69
N GLY A 44 -5.46 16.00 -37.14
CA GLY A 44 -6.37 16.79 -36.32
C GLY A 44 -6.92 16.02 -35.10
N ALA A 45 -7.43 14.80 -35.30
CA ALA A 45 -7.98 13.98 -34.23
C ALA A 45 -6.95 13.66 -33.13
N GLU A 46 -5.73 13.26 -33.53
CA GLU A 46 -4.66 12.94 -32.58
C GLU A 46 -4.13 14.19 -31.87
N ALA A 47 -3.99 15.31 -32.58
CA ALA A 47 -3.56 16.58 -32.00
C ALA A 47 -4.55 17.07 -30.93
N TYR A 48 -5.86 16.96 -31.19
CA TYR A 48 -6.90 17.32 -30.23
C TYR A 48 -6.84 16.43 -28.98
N ALA A 49 -6.75 15.11 -29.17
CA ALA A 49 -6.64 14.16 -28.06
C ALA A 49 -5.39 14.42 -27.20
N ALA A 50 -4.23 14.64 -27.85
CA ALA A 50 -2.98 14.96 -27.19
C ALA A 50 -3.05 16.30 -26.43
N ALA A 51 -3.71 17.32 -27.00
CA ALA A 51 -3.88 18.63 -26.38
C ALA A 51 -4.74 18.57 -25.11
N LEU A 52 -5.82 17.77 -25.13
CA LEU A 52 -6.63 17.53 -23.93
C LEU A 52 -5.87 16.75 -22.86
N ALA A 53 -5.08 15.74 -23.25
CA ALA A 53 -4.24 15.01 -22.32
C ALA A 53 -3.18 15.91 -21.67
N ALA A 54 -2.50 16.75 -22.46
CA ALA A 54 -1.52 17.72 -21.97
C ALA A 54 -2.16 18.75 -21.02
N SER A 55 -3.35 19.25 -21.35
CA SER A 55 -4.11 20.17 -20.50
C SER A 55 -4.42 19.57 -19.13
N ARG A 56 -4.88 18.31 -19.09
CA ARG A 56 -5.14 17.59 -17.83
C ARG A 56 -3.88 17.43 -16.98
N LEU A 57 -2.73 17.17 -17.60
CA LEU A 57 -1.46 17.05 -16.89
C LEU A 57 -0.98 18.39 -16.33
N LEU A 58 -1.14 19.48 -17.08
CA LEU A 58 -0.81 20.84 -16.63
C LEU A 58 -1.65 21.23 -15.40
N ASP A 59 -2.96 21.00 -15.46
CA ASP A 59 -3.87 21.32 -14.35
C ASP A 59 -3.56 20.46 -13.10
N LYS A 60 -3.20 19.19 -13.28
CA LYS A 60 -2.71 18.32 -12.18
C LYS A 60 -1.37 18.77 -11.59
N ALA A 61 -0.48 19.31 -12.41
CA ALA A 61 0.80 19.82 -11.94
C ALA A 61 0.64 21.12 -11.16
N ALA A 62 -0.31 21.97 -11.58
CA ALA A 62 -0.68 23.19 -10.87
C ALA A 62 -1.31 22.89 -9.50
N SER A 63 -2.26 21.94 -9.43
CA SER A 63 -2.88 21.56 -8.15
C SER A 63 -1.90 20.95 -7.15
N LYS A 64 -0.85 20.27 -7.63
CA LYS A 64 0.25 19.76 -6.80
C LYS A 64 1.32 20.81 -6.46
N GLY A 65 1.16 22.06 -6.90
CA GLY A 65 2.11 23.15 -6.68
C GLY A 65 3.47 22.97 -7.37
N ILE A 66 3.56 22.13 -8.40
CA ILE A 66 4.82 21.89 -9.14
C ILE A 66 5.09 23.02 -10.13
N ILE A 67 4.02 23.57 -10.71
CA ILE A 67 4.05 24.75 -11.58
C ILE A 67 3.04 25.78 -11.07
N HIS A 68 3.28 27.06 -11.34
CA HIS A 68 2.34 28.11 -10.96
C HIS A 68 1.07 28.05 -11.84
N LYS A 69 -0.07 28.46 -11.28
CA LYS A 69 -1.37 28.51 -11.99
C LYS A 69 -1.30 29.28 -13.31
N ASN A 70 -0.60 30.42 -13.33
CA ASN A 70 -0.44 31.22 -14.55
C ASN A 70 0.44 30.50 -15.58
N GLN A 71 1.46 29.75 -15.14
CA GLN A 71 2.29 28.96 -16.05
C GLN A 71 1.47 27.83 -16.68
N ALA A 72 0.59 27.17 -15.91
CA ALA A 72 -0.33 26.18 -16.45
C ALA A 72 -1.31 26.81 -17.46
N ALA A 73 -1.93 27.94 -17.11
CA ALA A 73 -2.86 28.67 -17.97
C ALA A 73 -2.21 29.10 -19.30
N ASN A 74 -1.03 29.72 -19.24
CA ASN A 74 -0.31 30.17 -20.45
C ASN A 74 0.06 28.99 -21.36
N ARG A 75 0.56 27.89 -20.77
CA ARG A 75 0.91 26.69 -21.54
C ARG A 75 -0.33 26.01 -22.14
N LYS A 76 -1.44 25.97 -21.41
CA LYS A 76 -2.71 25.43 -21.88
C LYS A 76 -3.24 26.24 -23.06
N SER A 77 -3.23 27.56 -22.95
CA SER A 77 -3.61 28.46 -24.04
C SER A 77 -2.78 28.19 -25.30
N GLY A 78 -1.44 28.19 -25.18
CA GLY A 78 -0.56 27.97 -26.34
C GLY A 78 -0.70 26.58 -26.98
N VAL A 79 -0.90 25.52 -26.19
CA VAL A 79 -1.13 24.16 -26.70
C VAL A 79 -2.46 24.07 -27.45
N MET A 80 -3.52 24.69 -26.94
CA MET A 80 -4.82 24.68 -27.58
C MET A 80 -4.83 25.53 -28.86
N GLN A 81 -4.19 26.71 -28.84
CA GLN A 81 -4.02 27.53 -30.04
C GLN A 81 -3.32 26.76 -31.15
N LEU A 82 -2.24 26.04 -30.81
CA LEU A 82 -1.49 25.24 -31.76
C LEU A 82 -2.28 24.04 -32.30
N ALA A 83 -3.11 23.39 -31.49
CA ALA A 83 -3.98 22.32 -31.98
C ALA A 83 -5.10 22.86 -32.89
N ASN A 84 -5.70 23.99 -32.51
CA ASN A 84 -6.81 24.61 -33.25
C ASN A 84 -6.46 25.05 -34.68
N THR A 85 -5.18 25.14 -35.05
CA THR A 85 -4.78 25.46 -36.42
C THR A 85 -5.11 24.35 -37.42
N ILE A 86 -5.20 23.09 -36.96
CA ILE A 86 -5.47 21.92 -37.82
C ILE A 86 -6.75 21.18 -37.45
N VAL A 87 -7.26 21.36 -36.22
CA VAL A 87 -8.42 20.61 -35.72
C VAL A 87 -9.72 21.18 -36.29
N THR A 88 -10.47 20.32 -36.98
CA THR A 88 -11.81 20.62 -37.50
C THR A 88 -12.90 20.34 -36.45
N ASP A 89 -14.12 20.82 -36.69
CA ASP A 89 -15.26 20.51 -35.81
C ASP A 89 -15.61 19.03 -35.79
N ALA A 90 -15.42 18.33 -36.91
CA ALA A 90 -15.60 16.89 -36.99
C ALA A 90 -14.61 16.13 -36.07
N ASP A 91 -13.35 16.56 -36.03
CA ASP A 91 -12.32 15.96 -35.16
C ASP A 91 -12.64 16.17 -33.67
N ARG A 92 -13.17 17.35 -33.33
CA ARG A 92 -13.62 17.65 -31.96
C ARG A 92 -14.79 16.74 -31.56
N ALA A 93 -15.77 16.58 -32.43
CA ALA A 93 -16.94 15.73 -32.20
C ALA A 93 -16.57 14.24 -32.13
N ALA A 94 -15.57 13.82 -32.92
CA ALA A 94 -15.05 12.45 -32.93
C ALA A 94 -14.22 12.09 -31.69
N TYR A 95 -13.86 13.05 -30.83
CA TYR A 95 -13.08 12.77 -29.63
C TYR A 95 -13.86 11.93 -28.62
N VAL A 96 -13.49 10.66 -28.53
CA VAL A 96 -13.97 9.76 -27.48
C VAL A 96 -13.06 9.90 -26.27
N LYS A 97 -13.63 10.34 -25.14
CA LYS A 97 -12.93 10.40 -23.86
C LYS A 97 -12.41 8.99 -23.53
N PRO A 98 -11.10 8.79 -23.30
CA PRO A 98 -10.58 7.49 -22.95
C PRO A 98 -11.23 7.01 -21.66
N GLU A 99 -11.73 5.77 -21.66
CA GLU A 99 -12.30 5.18 -20.46
C GLU A 99 -11.29 5.27 -19.32
N PRO A 100 -11.73 5.60 -18.09
CA PRO A 100 -10.83 5.50 -16.95
C PRO A 100 -10.32 4.06 -16.92
N LYS A 101 -8.99 3.86 -16.84
CA LYS A 101 -8.42 2.53 -16.61
C LYS A 101 -9.16 1.92 -15.42
N LYS A 102 -10.04 0.93 -15.68
CA LYS A 102 -10.62 0.09 -14.65
C LYS A 102 -9.41 -0.55 -13.99
N GLN A 103 -9.10 -0.14 -12.76
CA GLN A 103 -8.10 -0.85 -11.99
C GLN A 103 -8.64 -2.27 -11.88
N GLU A 104 -7.99 -3.23 -12.53
CA GLU A 104 -8.20 -4.63 -12.19
C GLU A 104 -8.12 -4.69 -10.68
N ALA A 105 -9.15 -5.25 -10.05
CA ALA A 105 -9.18 -5.43 -8.61
C ALA A 105 -8.12 -6.48 -8.27
N THR A 106 -6.84 -6.13 -8.32
CA THR A 106 -5.82 -6.80 -7.55
C THR A 106 -6.23 -6.57 -6.11
N GLY A 107 -6.99 -7.51 -5.55
CA GLY A 107 -7.60 -7.45 -4.23
C GLY A 107 -6.60 -6.86 -3.26
N ASN A 108 -7.04 -5.85 -2.51
CA ASN A 108 -6.19 -5.02 -1.66
C ASN A 108 -5.22 -5.90 -0.87
N LYS A 109 -3.96 -6.01 -1.30
CA LYS A 109 -2.96 -6.98 -0.77
C LYS A 109 -2.80 -6.88 0.75
N LYS A 110 -3.14 -5.70 1.29
CA LYS A 110 -3.19 -5.40 2.73
C LYS A 110 -4.33 -6.14 3.47
N ALA A 111 -5.48 -6.32 2.84
CA ALA A 111 -6.61 -7.08 3.37
C ALA A 111 -6.29 -8.60 3.39
N ALA A 112 -5.69 -9.12 2.32
CA ALA A 112 -5.22 -10.52 2.27
C ALA A 112 -4.20 -10.81 3.39
N LYS A 113 -3.14 -9.99 3.53
CA LYS A 113 -2.17 -10.12 4.63
C LYS A 113 -2.78 -10.01 6.03
N LYS A 114 -3.86 -9.23 6.20
CA LYS A 114 -4.56 -9.11 7.49
C LYS A 114 -5.34 -10.38 7.82
N ALA A 115 -5.98 -10.99 6.82
CA ALA A 115 -6.68 -12.27 6.97
C ALA A 115 -5.70 -13.41 7.29
N GLU A 116 -4.58 -13.49 6.58
CA GLU A 116 -3.51 -14.46 6.83
C GLU A 116 -2.95 -14.33 8.25
N ARG A 117 -2.66 -13.11 8.71
CA ARG A 117 -2.17 -12.88 10.08
C ARG A 117 -3.21 -13.27 11.14
N LYS A 118 -4.50 -13.04 10.88
CA LYS A 118 -5.59 -13.45 11.79
C LYS A 118 -5.70 -14.98 11.84
N ALA A 119 -5.59 -15.67 10.71
CA ALA A 119 -5.61 -17.13 10.64
C ALA A 119 -4.39 -17.74 11.36
N ALA A 120 -3.19 -17.17 11.17
CA ALA A 120 -1.98 -17.60 11.88
C ALA A 120 -2.09 -17.44 13.40
N LEU A 121 -2.66 -16.33 13.88
CA LEU A 121 -2.91 -16.11 15.31
C LEU A 121 -3.93 -17.11 15.88
N ALA A 122 -5.00 -17.41 15.13
CA ALA A 122 -6.00 -18.40 15.54
C ALA A 122 -5.40 -19.81 15.61
N ALA A 123 -4.60 -20.22 14.62
CA ALA A 123 -3.89 -21.50 14.63
C ALA A 123 -2.92 -21.61 15.81
N ALA A 124 -2.13 -20.56 16.08
CA ALA A 124 -1.22 -20.51 17.22
C ALA A 124 -1.98 -20.59 18.57
N SER A 125 -3.15 -19.96 18.69
CA SER A 125 -3.98 -20.08 19.91
C SER A 125 -4.56 -21.49 20.10
N ALA A 126 -4.97 -22.16 19.03
CA ALA A 126 -5.51 -23.51 19.08
C ALA A 126 -4.42 -24.53 19.46
N GLU A 127 -3.21 -24.38 18.94
CA GLU A 127 -2.07 -25.22 19.31
C GLU A 127 -1.68 -25.01 20.78
N LYS A 128 -1.67 -23.76 21.25
CA LYS A 128 -1.40 -23.43 22.66
C LYS A 128 -2.46 -24.03 23.60
N ALA A 129 -3.73 -24.06 23.19
CA ALA A 129 -4.81 -24.68 23.96
C ALA A 129 -4.59 -26.20 24.10
N LYS A 130 -4.26 -26.90 22.99
CA LYS A 130 -3.94 -28.34 23.02
C LYS A 130 -2.75 -28.66 23.93
N ARG A 131 -1.70 -27.84 23.90
CA ARG A 131 -0.53 -27.99 24.79
C ARG A 131 -0.92 -27.81 26.27
N ARG A 132 -1.77 -26.82 26.58
CA ARG A 132 -2.30 -26.60 27.94
C ARG A 132 -3.14 -27.79 28.42
N GLU A 133 -4.03 -28.31 27.59
CA GLU A 133 -4.84 -29.48 27.96
C GLU A 133 -3.97 -30.71 28.26
N LYS A 134 -2.92 -30.92 27.45
CA LYS A 134 -1.95 -32.00 27.69
C LYS A 134 -1.22 -31.80 29.03
N GLN A 135 -0.72 -30.59 29.30
CA GLN A 135 -0.06 -30.27 30.58
C GLN A 135 -0.99 -30.46 31.78
N LEU A 136 -2.25 -30.01 31.70
CA LEU A 136 -3.22 -30.18 32.77
C LEU A 136 -3.53 -31.66 33.04
N LYS A 137 -3.58 -32.50 32.00
CA LYS A 137 -3.74 -33.95 32.16
C LYS A 137 -2.52 -34.61 32.81
N GLU A 138 -1.32 -34.19 32.41
CA GLU A 138 -0.06 -34.67 33.01
C GLU A 138 0.05 -34.25 34.48
N GLU A 139 -0.30 -33.00 34.80
CA GLU A 139 -0.33 -32.49 36.18
C GLU A 139 -1.38 -33.21 37.03
N ALA A 140 -2.57 -33.48 36.49
CA ALA A 140 -3.62 -34.23 37.19
C ALA A 140 -3.19 -35.68 37.45
N ALA A 141 -2.56 -36.34 36.47
CA ALA A 141 -2.02 -37.68 36.62
C ALA A 141 -0.90 -37.73 37.66
N ALA A 142 -0.01 -36.73 37.68
CA ALA A 142 1.05 -36.61 38.67
C ALA A 142 0.49 -36.38 40.09
N LYS A 143 -0.56 -35.55 40.23
CA LYS A 143 -1.26 -35.35 41.51
C LYS A 143 -1.95 -36.63 41.98
N ALA A 144 -2.60 -37.37 41.08
CA ALA A 144 -3.24 -38.64 41.42
C ALA A 144 -2.23 -39.70 41.86
N ARG A 145 -1.05 -39.78 41.22
CA ARG A 145 0.04 -40.67 41.65
C ARG A 145 0.56 -40.28 43.03
N LYS A 146 0.84 -38.99 43.27
CA LYS A 146 1.24 -38.50 44.60
C LYS A 146 0.19 -38.76 45.68
N ALA A 147 -1.09 -38.65 45.35
CA ALA A 147 -2.17 -38.96 46.29
C ALA A 147 -2.25 -40.46 46.62
N LYS A 148 -2.07 -41.34 45.61
CA LYS A 148 -2.01 -42.79 45.82
C LYS A 148 -0.78 -43.21 46.62
N GLU A 149 0.39 -42.66 46.31
CA GLU A 149 1.62 -42.89 47.07
C GLU A 149 1.46 -42.42 48.52
N ALA A 150 0.79 -41.29 48.76
CA ALA A 150 0.48 -40.84 50.11
C ALA A 150 -0.55 -41.74 50.83
N GLU A 151 -1.54 -42.27 50.11
CA GLU A 151 -2.52 -43.20 50.67
C GLU A 151 -1.91 -44.58 50.98
N GLU A 152 -1.04 -45.10 50.11
CA GLU A 152 -0.29 -46.34 50.34
C GLU A 152 0.72 -46.18 51.48
N ALA A 153 1.40 -45.03 51.58
CA ALA A 153 2.26 -44.72 52.72
C ALA A 153 1.45 -44.66 54.04
N ALA A 154 0.27 -44.05 54.03
CA ALA A 154 -0.60 -44.00 55.21
C ALA A 154 -1.17 -45.38 55.59
N LYS A 155 -1.44 -46.26 54.62
CA LYS A 155 -1.85 -47.65 54.87
C LYS A 155 -0.72 -48.53 55.36
N ALA A 156 0.51 -48.30 54.89
CA ALA A 156 1.70 -48.98 55.39
C ALA A 156 2.01 -48.57 56.84
N GLU A 157 1.91 -47.28 57.17
CA GLU A 157 2.01 -46.81 58.57
C GLU A 157 0.90 -47.36 59.46
N ALA A 158 -0.34 -47.50 58.94
CA ALA A 158 -1.44 -48.09 59.70
C ALA A 158 -1.26 -49.61 59.91
N ALA A 159 -0.71 -50.34 58.94
CA ALA A 159 -0.42 -51.77 59.06
C ALA A 159 0.75 -52.05 60.00
N GLU A 160 1.82 -51.22 59.98
CA GLU A 160 2.90 -51.30 60.97
C GLU A 160 2.41 -50.96 62.39
N ALA A 161 1.41 -50.08 62.53
CA ALA A 161 0.79 -49.78 63.82
C ALA A 161 -0.13 -50.90 64.34
N GLU A 162 -0.73 -51.70 63.45
CA GLU A 162 -1.58 -52.84 63.80
C GLU A 162 -0.73 -54.08 64.15
N GLU A 163 0.39 -54.31 63.43
CA GLU A 163 1.36 -55.38 63.73
C GLU A 163 2.18 -55.10 65.02
N ALA A 164 2.27 -53.84 65.45
CA ALA A 164 2.88 -53.47 66.73
C ALA A 164 1.93 -53.57 67.94
N ALA A 165 0.65 -53.89 67.72
CA ALA A 165 -0.40 -53.96 68.75
C ALA A 165 -0.88 -55.39 69.08
N GLU A 166 -0.40 -56.41 68.36
CA GLU A 166 -0.61 -57.85 68.63
C GLU A 166 0.62 -58.48 69.33
#